data_AF-A0A9Q4PUJ8-F1
#
_entry.id   AF-A0A9Q4PUJ8-F1
#
_cell.length_a   1.000
_cell.length_b   1.000
_cell.length_c   1.000
_cell.angle_alpha   90.00
_cell.angle_beta   90.00
_cell.angle_gamma   90.00
#
_symmetry.space_group_name_H-M   'P 1'
#
loop_
_entity.id
_entity.type
_entity.pdbx_description
1 polymer ?
#
loop_
_entity_poly.entity_id
_entity_poly.type
_entity_poly.pdbx_seq_one_letter_code
_entity_poly.pdbx_strand_id
1 'polypeptide(L)'
;MSISKANSELNRAERRLKNTLGLSDEILNYFSGILKGGEIKAEIETILNEEKFVSYLTAEQYSGLKRLSNSFAAGGAIVDLVDEYSKNGGPRAGVGAFTDTLTFIGSRVVPVVGQLLLALDTLNLADKFLFGDSKLFDFKNSVLTLYDKIKNSSSDLPDESALKQGYIKVTMPNGEVYARPIQDTVLKKFFPKPQGSIFGGNKNDVLFGGDGNDYFNSRGGDDALFGGAGNDTYISDKKVTIEDISGNDVYVNTGDIDILDKQGDDRYHINSYLKNKVSIVDYGGFDNYNINGARNINIRDIGGKGAVYWDGKLTGGTWNKDEKVYIGNDNWTKYKIVNGDLQVIKGNGMITIQGYNKNNNDLGITLLDQGEISITISDNEKAEGDNGEQSMNFDIKVNGEIPKGEYAIININGEEYLIGNPSTENI
;
A
#
# COMPACT_ATOMS: atom_id res chain seq x y z
N MET A 1 -3.41 -22.52 -3.73
CA MET A 1 -4.42 -21.49 -3.40
C MET A 1 -4.78 -20.75 -4.69
N SER A 2 -6.05 -20.41 -4.95
CA SER A 2 -6.42 -19.78 -6.24
C SER A 2 -6.88 -18.35 -6.02
N ILE A 3 -6.02 -17.38 -6.35
CA ILE A 3 -6.33 -15.94 -6.40
C ILE A 3 -7.61 -15.67 -7.20
N SER A 4 -7.87 -16.47 -8.24
CA SER A 4 -9.11 -16.41 -9.04
C SER A 4 -10.37 -16.71 -8.21
N LYS A 5 -10.30 -17.65 -7.25
CA LYS A 5 -11.42 -17.96 -6.35
C LYS A 5 -11.70 -16.78 -5.44
N ALA A 6 -10.66 -16.23 -4.79
CA ALA A 6 -10.80 -15.07 -3.91
C ALA A 6 -11.46 -13.88 -4.64
N ASN A 7 -10.96 -13.54 -5.83
CA ASN A 7 -11.53 -12.48 -6.67
C ASN A 7 -12.99 -12.74 -7.05
N SER A 8 -13.36 -13.98 -7.38
CA SER A 8 -14.75 -14.34 -7.69
C SER A 8 -15.69 -14.13 -6.48
N GLU A 9 -15.28 -14.55 -5.29
CA GLU A 9 -16.09 -14.39 -4.08
C GLU A 9 -16.18 -12.91 -3.64
N LEU A 10 -15.09 -12.16 -3.72
CA LEU A 10 -15.09 -10.72 -3.44
C LEU A 10 -15.98 -9.94 -4.43
N ASN A 11 -15.95 -10.29 -5.72
CA ASN A 11 -16.87 -9.74 -6.72
C ASN A 11 -18.35 -10.06 -6.41
N ARG A 12 -18.64 -11.27 -5.90
CA ARG A 12 -20.01 -11.64 -5.48
C ARG A 12 -20.44 -10.84 -4.26
N ALA A 13 -19.58 -10.71 -3.26
CA ALA A 13 -19.85 -9.94 -2.05
C ALA A 13 -20.10 -8.47 -2.35
N GLU A 14 -19.31 -7.87 -3.24
CA GLU A 14 -19.50 -6.48 -3.67
C GLU A 14 -20.80 -6.28 -4.46
N ARG A 15 -21.16 -7.20 -5.35
CA ARG A 15 -22.48 -7.17 -6.02
C ARG A 15 -23.63 -7.31 -5.03
N ARG A 16 -23.48 -8.19 -4.02
CA ARG A 16 -24.48 -8.33 -2.95
C ARG A 16 -24.59 -7.05 -2.15
N LEU A 17 -23.48 -6.45 -1.73
CA LEU A 17 -23.48 -5.16 -1.05
C LEU A 17 -24.18 -4.09 -1.89
N LYS A 18 -23.89 -4.02 -3.20
CA LYS A 18 -24.55 -3.09 -4.13
C LYS A 18 -26.06 -3.30 -4.21
N ASN A 19 -26.50 -4.56 -4.27
CA ASN A 19 -27.92 -4.92 -4.33
C ASN A 19 -28.63 -4.71 -2.99
N THR A 20 -28.00 -5.09 -1.88
CA THR A 20 -28.47 -4.95 -0.50
C THR A 20 -28.54 -3.50 -0.07
N LEU A 21 -27.56 -2.68 -0.43
CA LEU A 21 -27.66 -1.22 -0.29
C LEU A 21 -28.71 -0.63 -1.22
N GLY A 22 -29.44 -1.42 -2.01
CA GLY A 22 -30.64 -0.98 -2.70
C GLY A 22 -30.38 0.16 -3.67
N LEU A 23 -29.25 0.18 -4.39
CA LEU A 23 -28.90 1.21 -5.38
C LEU A 23 -29.85 1.33 -6.59
N SER A 24 -31.05 0.73 -6.53
CA SER A 24 -32.13 0.98 -7.50
C SER A 24 -33.50 1.29 -6.88
N ASP A 25 -33.97 0.65 -5.80
CA ASP A 25 -35.36 0.85 -5.32
C ASP A 25 -35.49 1.11 -3.81
N GLU A 26 -34.62 0.54 -2.98
CA GLU A 26 -34.67 0.68 -1.52
C GLU A 26 -33.99 1.96 -1.01
N ILE A 27 -32.88 2.39 -1.63
CA ILE A 27 -32.36 3.76 -1.49
C ILE A 27 -33.44 4.74 -1.92
N LEU A 28 -34.05 4.55 -3.09
CA LEU A 28 -35.13 5.44 -3.54
C LEU A 28 -36.31 5.49 -2.57
N ASN A 29 -36.68 4.38 -1.91
CA ASN A 29 -37.77 4.33 -0.93
C ASN A 29 -37.39 4.86 0.48
N TYR A 30 -36.19 4.55 0.98
CA TYR A 30 -35.65 5.09 2.23
C TYR A 30 -35.42 6.59 2.10
N PHE A 31 -34.76 7.01 1.01
CA PHE A 31 -34.73 8.41 0.64
C PHE A 31 -36.15 8.90 0.42
N SER A 32 -37.09 8.20 -0.23
CA SER A 32 -38.48 8.69 -0.34
C SER A 32 -39.06 9.12 1.01
N GLY A 33 -38.72 8.46 2.13
CA GLY A 33 -39.12 8.88 3.47
C GLY A 33 -38.55 10.24 3.90
N ILE A 34 -37.28 10.50 3.58
CA ILE A 34 -36.58 11.80 3.83
C ILE A 34 -36.97 12.84 2.75
N LEU A 35 -37.19 12.42 1.50
CA LEU A 35 -37.49 13.22 0.31
C LEU A 35 -38.96 13.65 0.23
N LYS A 36 -39.87 12.96 0.94
CA LYS A 36 -41.29 13.33 1.05
C LYS A 36 -41.54 14.61 1.86
N GLY A 37 -40.54 15.08 2.60
CA GLY A 37 -40.70 16.20 3.54
C GLY A 37 -40.72 17.60 2.93
N GLY A 38 -40.27 17.79 1.69
CA GLY A 38 -40.05 19.14 1.11
C GLY A 38 -38.93 19.97 1.81
N GLU A 39 -38.56 19.60 3.03
CA GLU A 39 -37.50 20.19 3.85
C GLU A 39 -36.13 20.15 3.14
N ILE A 40 -35.72 19.01 2.57
CA ILE A 40 -34.44 18.92 1.84
C ILE A 40 -34.39 19.86 0.64
N LYS A 41 -35.50 20.00 -0.10
CA LYS A 41 -35.56 20.93 -1.22
C LYS A 41 -35.37 22.36 -0.73
N ALA A 42 -36.11 22.76 0.30
CA ALA A 42 -36.02 24.09 0.90
C ALA A 42 -34.61 24.38 1.43
N GLU A 43 -33.94 23.38 2.02
CA GLU A 43 -32.57 23.50 2.50
C GLU A 43 -31.56 23.64 1.35
N ILE A 44 -31.67 22.86 0.27
CA ILE A 44 -30.80 23.02 -0.91
C ILE A 44 -31.05 24.38 -1.59
N GLU A 45 -32.30 24.83 -1.67
CA GLU A 45 -32.63 26.17 -2.17
C GLU A 45 -32.05 27.27 -1.28
N THR A 46 -32.04 27.09 0.04
CA THR A 46 -31.37 28.00 0.98
C THR A 46 -29.87 28.08 0.70
N ILE A 47 -29.21 26.94 0.50
CA ILE A 47 -27.78 26.87 0.13
C ILE A 47 -27.52 27.55 -1.22
N LEU A 48 -28.38 27.33 -2.22
CA LEU A 48 -28.27 27.91 -3.56
C LEU A 48 -28.57 29.42 -3.61
N ASN A 49 -29.20 29.97 -2.57
CA ASN A 49 -29.46 31.40 -2.43
C ASN A 49 -28.40 32.13 -1.59
N GLU A 50 -27.49 31.40 -0.92
CA GLU A 50 -26.38 31.98 -0.17
C GLU A 50 -25.24 32.37 -1.13
N GLU A 51 -25.21 33.64 -1.55
CA GLU A 51 -24.24 34.17 -2.52
C GLU A 51 -22.79 33.84 -2.14
N LYS A 52 -22.47 33.93 -0.84
CA LYS A 52 -21.14 33.63 -0.34
C LYS A 52 -20.75 32.18 -0.62
N PHE A 53 -21.66 31.22 -0.40
CA PHE A 53 -21.39 29.81 -0.65
C PHE A 53 -21.35 29.50 -2.15
N VAL A 54 -22.30 30.03 -2.92
CA VAL A 54 -22.37 29.84 -4.38
C VAL A 54 -21.09 30.31 -5.08
N SER A 55 -20.43 31.35 -4.57
CA SER A 55 -19.15 31.84 -5.10
C SER A 55 -18.00 30.82 -5.01
N TYR A 56 -18.09 29.82 -4.13
CA TYR A 56 -17.09 28.74 -4.01
C TYR A 56 -17.42 27.52 -4.88
N LEU A 57 -18.59 27.47 -5.49
CA LEU A 57 -19.02 26.34 -6.32
C LEU A 57 -18.56 26.51 -7.77
N THR A 58 -18.14 25.42 -8.38
CA THR A 58 -17.99 25.37 -9.83
C THR A 58 -19.36 25.39 -10.52
N ALA A 59 -19.39 25.77 -11.81
CA ALA A 59 -20.63 25.74 -12.59
C ALA A 59 -21.25 24.33 -12.65
N GLU A 60 -20.42 23.29 -12.66
CA GLU A 60 -20.87 21.90 -12.61
C GLU A 60 -21.52 21.56 -11.27
N GLN A 61 -20.88 21.93 -10.15
CA GLN A 61 -21.40 21.75 -8.79
C GLN A 61 -22.73 22.50 -8.56
N TYR A 62 -22.81 23.77 -8.98
CA TYR A 62 -24.05 24.56 -8.93
C TYR A 62 -25.16 23.90 -9.76
N SER A 63 -24.84 23.44 -10.98
CA SER A 63 -25.81 22.75 -11.83
C SER A 63 -26.27 21.41 -11.25
N GLY A 64 -25.36 20.69 -10.57
CA GLY A 64 -25.64 19.44 -9.87
C GLY A 64 -26.61 19.64 -8.72
N LEU A 65 -26.36 20.63 -7.86
CA LEU A 65 -27.25 21.01 -6.75
C LEU A 65 -28.62 21.48 -7.23
N LYS A 66 -28.68 22.31 -8.28
CA LYS A 66 -29.94 22.77 -8.85
C LYS A 66 -30.78 21.63 -9.44
N ARG A 67 -30.12 20.68 -10.13
CA ARG A 67 -30.79 19.46 -10.63
C ARG A 67 -31.24 18.56 -9.49
N LEU A 68 -30.43 18.41 -8.44
CA LEU A 68 -30.80 17.65 -7.23
C LEU A 68 -32.02 18.28 -6.53
N SER A 69 -32.01 19.59 -6.27
CA SER A 69 -33.15 20.33 -5.71
C SER A 69 -34.43 20.13 -6.53
N ASN A 70 -34.33 20.25 -7.86
CA ASN A 70 -35.45 20.02 -8.76
C ASN A 70 -35.92 18.55 -8.79
N SER A 71 -35.02 17.59 -8.55
CA SER A 71 -35.40 16.17 -8.42
C SER A 71 -36.27 15.92 -7.18
N PHE A 72 -36.13 16.73 -6.12
CA PHE A 72 -37.00 16.72 -4.95
C PHE A 72 -38.28 17.53 -5.16
N ALA A 73 -38.27 18.55 -6.02
CA ALA A 73 -39.49 19.25 -6.46
C ALA A 73 -40.42 18.35 -7.29
N ALA A 74 -39.86 17.36 -7.99
CA ALA A 74 -40.60 16.31 -8.70
C ALA A 74 -41.10 15.19 -7.77
N GLY A 75 -40.87 15.30 -6.45
CA GLY A 75 -41.07 14.31 -5.40
C GLY A 75 -42.52 13.98 -5.00
N GLY A 76 -43.42 13.87 -5.98
CA GLY A 76 -44.49 12.86 -5.92
C GLY A 76 -44.17 11.62 -6.80
N ALA A 77 -43.40 11.80 -7.87
CA ALA A 77 -43.40 10.87 -9.01
C ALA A 77 -42.27 9.83 -9.04
N ILE A 78 -41.42 9.71 -8.00
CA ILE A 78 -40.49 8.56 -7.91
C ILE A 78 -41.26 7.29 -7.48
N VAL A 79 -42.34 7.44 -6.72
CA VAL A 79 -43.13 6.32 -6.16
C VAL A 79 -44.28 5.91 -7.09
N ASP A 80 -44.92 6.87 -7.77
CA ASP A 80 -46.12 6.60 -8.58
C ASP A 80 -45.89 5.65 -9.77
N LEU A 81 -44.67 5.61 -10.33
CA LEU A 81 -44.32 4.72 -11.45
C LEU A 81 -44.08 3.25 -11.03
N VAL A 82 -43.72 3.01 -9.77
CA VAL A 82 -43.48 1.66 -9.23
C VAL A 82 -44.78 1.04 -8.70
N ASP A 83 -45.67 1.86 -8.14
CA ASP A 83 -46.95 1.41 -7.59
C ASP A 83 -47.94 0.99 -8.70
N GLU A 84 -47.90 1.63 -9.87
CA GLU A 84 -48.76 1.30 -11.02
C GLU A 84 -48.37 -0.02 -11.72
N TYR A 85 -47.10 -0.39 -11.67
CA TYR A 85 -46.59 -1.64 -12.27
C TYR A 85 -46.83 -2.87 -11.39
N SER A 86 -46.80 -2.70 -10.06
CA SER A 86 -47.03 -3.77 -9.07
C SER A 86 -48.51 -4.18 -8.99
N LYS A 87 -49.43 -3.22 -9.18
CA LYS A 87 -50.88 -3.47 -9.01
C LYS A 87 -51.60 -3.95 -10.27
N ASN A 88 -51.14 -3.56 -11.47
CA ASN A 88 -51.99 -3.65 -12.68
C ASN A 88 -51.39 -4.37 -13.89
N GLY A 89 -50.41 -5.26 -13.72
CA GLY A 89 -50.05 -6.30 -14.69
C GLY A 89 -50.21 -5.96 -16.19
N GLY A 90 -49.28 -5.20 -16.76
CA GLY A 90 -49.11 -5.05 -18.21
C GLY A 90 -50.14 -4.16 -18.95
N PRO A 91 -49.79 -3.68 -20.16
CA PRO A 91 -50.18 -2.34 -20.61
C PRO A 91 -51.52 -2.29 -21.34
N ARG A 92 -52.31 -1.25 -21.07
CA ARG A 92 -53.35 -0.78 -22.00
C ARG A 92 -53.32 0.74 -22.17
N ALA A 93 -52.66 1.12 -23.26
CA ALA A 93 -52.97 2.19 -24.22
C ALA A 93 -53.67 3.49 -23.74
N GLY A 94 -52.96 4.61 -23.92
CA GLY A 94 -53.52 5.97 -23.93
C GLY A 94 -52.46 7.01 -24.27
N VAL A 95 -52.26 7.26 -25.57
CA VAL A 95 -51.21 8.08 -26.20
C VAL A 95 -51.44 9.58 -25.98
N GLY A 96 -50.37 10.38 -25.83
CA GLY A 96 -50.44 11.78 -26.25
C GLY A 96 -49.60 12.87 -25.59
N ALA A 97 -48.61 12.59 -24.73
CA ALA A 97 -47.62 13.61 -24.30
C ALA A 97 -46.31 13.04 -23.72
N PHE A 98 -46.12 11.71 -23.77
CA PHE A 98 -45.10 11.02 -22.98
C PHE A 98 -43.88 10.56 -23.80
N THR A 99 -43.91 10.71 -25.12
CA THR A 99 -42.96 10.03 -26.01
C THR A 99 -41.58 10.70 -26.11
N ASP A 100 -41.44 11.99 -25.81
CA ASP A 100 -40.12 12.66 -25.87
C ASP A 100 -39.29 12.50 -24.59
N THR A 101 -39.89 11.96 -23.51
CA THR A 101 -39.20 11.67 -22.24
C THR A 101 -38.85 10.19 -22.09
N LEU A 102 -39.32 9.32 -22.99
CA LEU A 102 -39.29 7.86 -22.85
C LEU A 102 -38.00 7.17 -23.32
N THR A 103 -37.06 7.86 -23.97
CA THR A 103 -35.72 7.28 -24.24
C THR A 103 -34.87 7.11 -22.98
N PHE A 104 -35.34 7.58 -21.83
CA PHE A 104 -34.48 7.69 -20.66
C PHE A 104 -34.66 6.44 -19.74
N ILE A 105 -35.55 5.44 -19.96
CA ILE A 105 -35.61 4.22 -19.09
C ILE A 105 -34.55 3.15 -19.44
N GLY A 106 -33.94 3.19 -20.64
CA GLY A 106 -32.90 2.21 -21.04
C GLY A 106 -31.47 2.49 -20.55
N SER A 107 -31.19 3.64 -19.92
CA SER A 107 -29.82 4.05 -19.54
C SER A 107 -29.72 4.89 -18.26
N ARG A 108 -30.77 4.93 -17.43
CA ARG A 108 -30.99 5.99 -16.42
C ARG A 108 -30.27 5.89 -15.07
N VAL A 109 -29.55 4.81 -14.78
CA VAL A 109 -28.91 4.68 -13.45
C VAL A 109 -27.68 5.59 -13.32
N VAL A 110 -26.97 5.84 -14.44
CA VAL A 110 -25.70 6.58 -14.42
C VAL A 110 -25.85 8.09 -14.19
N PRO A 111 -26.82 8.82 -14.80
CA PRO A 111 -26.88 10.28 -14.68
C PRO A 111 -27.40 10.78 -13.32
N VAL A 112 -28.33 10.06 -12.70
CA VAL A 112 -28.92 10.43 -11.40
C VAL A 112 -27.93 10.18 -10.27
N VAL A 113 -27.25 9.03 -10.31
CA VAL A 113 -26.20 8.71 -9.34
C VAL A 113 -25.03 9.70 -9.46
N GLY A 114 -24.61 10.06 -10.68
CA GLY A 114 -23.58 11.09 -10.89
C GLY A 114 -23.94 12.45 -10.28
N GLN A 115 -25.19 12.89 -10.42
CA GLN A 115 -25.68 14.15 -9.85
C GLN A 115 -25.81 14.10 -8.32
N LEU A 116 -26.30 12.98 -7.78
CA LEU A 116 -26.37 12.74 -6.34
C LEU A 116 -24.97 12.79 -5.71
N LEU A 117 -24.00 12.12 -6.34
CA LEU A 117 -22.62 12.06 -5.85
C LEU A 117 -21.93 13.43 -5.84
N LEU A 118 -22.08 14.23 -6.91
CA LEU A 118 -21.56 15.60 -6.95
C LEU A 118 -22.19 16.48 -5.88
N ALA A 119 -23.50 16.29 -5.63
CA ALA A 119 -24.21 17.06 -4.64
C ALA A 119 -23.82 16.71 -3.19
N LEU A 120 -23.55 15.44 -2.88
CA LEU A 120 -23.16 15.01 -1.53
C LEU A 120 -21.87 15.69 -1.04
N ASP A 121 -20.84 15.76 -1.89
CA ASP A 121 -19.59 16.45 -1.55
C ASP A 121 -19.83 17.93 -1.27
N THR A 122 -20.67 18.58 -2.09
CA THR A 122 -21.02 20.00 -1.92
C THR A 122 -21.90 20.26 -0.70
N LEU A 123 -22.79 19.34 -0.34
CA LEU A 123 -23.68 19.47 0.83
C LEU A 123 -22.93 19.24 2.14
N ASN A 124 -22.01 18.28 2.19
CA ASN A 124 -21.13 18.10 3.35
C ASN A 124 -20.25 19.33 3.58
N LEU A 125 -19.75 19.94 2.49
CA LEU A 125 -18.99 21.20 2.58
C LEU A 125 -19.88 22.37 3.07
N ALA A 126 -21.12 22.45 2.57
CA ALA A 126 -22.11 23.45 3.01
C ALA A 126 -22.45 23.30 4.50
N ASP A 127 -22.66 22.07 4.99
CA ASP A 127 -22.96 21.78 6.40
C ASP A 127 -21.84 22.24 7.33
N LYS A 128 -20.60 21.96 6.95
CA LYS A 128 -19.43 22.43 7.69
C LYS A 128 -19.28 23.96 7.69
N PHE A 129 -19.62 24.61 6.59
CA PHE A 129 -19.41 26.06 6.40
C PHE A 129 -20.55 26.93 6.96
N LEU A 130 -21.80 26.52 6.79
CA LEU A 130 -22.99 27.30 7.14
C LEU A 130 -23.59 26.88 8.49
N PHE A 131 -23.49 25.59 8.83
CA PHE A 131 -24.20 25.02 9.98
C PHE A 131 -23.27 24.42 11.04
N GLY A 132 -21.94 24.54 10.86
CA GLY A 132 -20.96 24.14 11.87
C GLY A 132 -20.86 22.62 12.07
N ASP A 133 -21.01 21.84 11.00
CA ASP A 133 -20.92 20.37 11.00
C ASP A 133 -22.08 19.70 11.77
N SER A 134 -23.30 20.19 11.50
CA SER A 134 -24.53 19.79 12.20
C SER A 134 -24.97 18.35 11.89
N LYS A 135 -24.34 17.69 10.91
CA LYS A 135 -24.63 16.34 10.39
C LYS A 135 -25.99 16.21 9.70
N LEU A 136 -26.61 17.33 9.34
CA LEU A 136 -27.94 17.38 8.69
C LEU A 136 -27.97 16.57 7.38
N PHE A 137 -26.82 16.47 6.69
CA PHE A 137 -26.65 15.77 5.40
C PHE A 137 -25.73 14.54 5.48
N ASP A 138 -25.58 13.91 6.64
CA ASP A 138 -24.67 12.78 6.88
C ASP A 138 -25.19 11.45 6.28
N PHE A 139 -25.30 11.45 4.95
CA PHE A 139 -25.74 10.33 4.12
C PHE A 139 -24.84 9.10 4.31
N LYS A 140 -23.56 9.31 4.61
CA LYS A 140 -22.60 8.25 4.95
C LYS A 140 -23.12 7.44 6.15
N ASN A 141 -23.53 8.11 7.22
CA ASN A 141 -24.11 7.45 8.39
C ASN A 141 -25.48 6.83 8.10
N SER A 142 -26.29 7.40 7.20
CA SER A 142 -27.55 6.77 6.75
C SER A 142 -27.31 5.46 5.98
N VAL A 143 -26.31 5.40 5.10
CA VAL A 143 -25.91 4.20 4.36
C VAL A 143 -25.34 3.14 5.31
N LEU A 144 -24.52 3.53 6.29
CA LEU A 144 -24.02 2.63 7.32
C LEU A 144 -25.15 2.09 8.20
N THR A 145 -26.15 2.91 8.54
CA THR A 145 -27.33 2.49 9.29
C THR A 145 -28.20 1.51 8.48
N LEU A 146 -28.33 1.72 7.17
CA LEU A 146 -29.02 0.78 6.27
C LEU A 146 -28.28 -0.55 6.21
N TYR A 147 -26.96 -0.51 6.08
CA TYR A 147 -26.10 -1.68 6.17
C TYR A 147 -26.31 -2.44 7.49
N ASP A 148 -26.33 -1.76 8.64
CA ASP A 148 -26.56 -2.38 9.96
C ASP A 148 -27.94 -3.04 10.07
N LYS A 149 -28.97 -2.45 9.45
CA LYS A 149 -30.33 -3.01 9.40
C LYS A 149 -30.42 -4.27 8.57
N ILE A 150 -29.66 -4.37 7.48
CA ILE A 150 -29.75 -5.52 6.55
C ILE A 150 -28.75 -6.63 6.93
N LYS A 151 -27.70 -6.33 7.69
CA LYS A 151 -26.78 -7.30 8.31
C LYS A 151 -27.50 -8.41 9.09
N ASN A 152 -28.61 -8.08 9.76
CA ASN A 152 -29.41 -9.05 10.50
C ASN A 152 -30.24 -10.00 9.62
N SER A 153 -30.23 -9.82 8.29
CA SER A 153 -31.01 -10.61 7.34
C SER A 153 -30.16 -11.53 6.44
N SER A 154 -28.83 -11.39 6.46
CA SER A 154 -27.93 -12.16 5.60
C SER A 154 -26.59 -12.42 6.29
N SER A 155 -26.23 -13.70 6.45
CA SER A 155 -24.92 -14.16 6.96
C SER A 155 -23.76 -13.87 6.02
N ASP A 156 -24.05 -13.38 4.81
CA ASP A 156 -23.14 -13.35 3.65
C ASP A 156 -22.66 -11.92 3.30
N LEU A 157 -22.89 -10.96 4.19
CA LEU A 157 -22.49 -9.57 3.99
C LEU A 157 -21.02 -9.34 4.42
N PRO A 158 -20.32 -8.37 3.80
CA PRO A 158 -18.91 -8.13 4.10
C PRO A 158 -18.70 -7.69 5.55
N ASP A 159 -17.49 -7.83 6.08
CA ASP A 159 -17.17 -7.35 7.44
C ASP A 159 -17.35 -5.82 7.58
N GLU A 160 -18.15 -5.37 8.55
CA GLU A 160 -18.47 -3.96 8.78
C GLU A 160 -17.23 -3.12 9.12
N SER A 161 -16.30 -3.68 9.89
CA SER A 161 -15.07 -2.99 10.27
C SER A 161 -14.17 -2.79 9.06
N ALA A 162 -14.14 -3.77 8.16
CA ALA A 162 -13.43 -3.68 6.89
C ALA A 162 -14.09 -2.65 5.94
N LEU A 163 -15.43 -2.64 5.85
CA LEU A 163 -16.16 -1.67 5.04
C LEU A 163 -15.92 -0.23 5.49
N LYS A 164 -15.90 0.01 6.81
CA LYS A 164 -15.55 1.32 7.38
C LYS A 164 -14.13 1.77 7.03
N GLN A 165 -13.26 0.85 6.61
CA GLN A 165 -11.89 1.11 6.15
C GLN A 165 -11.77 1.07 4.61
N GLY A 166 -12.87 0.97 3.85
CA GLY A 166 -12.84 0.94 2.39
C GLY A 166 -12.63 -0.45 1.77
N TYR A 167 -12.76 -1.52 2.57
CA TYR A 167 -12.51 -2.90 2.16
C TYR A 167 -13.79 -3.75 2.07
N ILE A 168 -13.85 -4.62 1.07
CA ILE A 168 -14.72 -5.79 1.07
C ILE A 168 -13.94 -6.94 1.70
N LYS A 169 -14.47 -7.55 2.77
CA LYS A 169 -13.90 -8.73 3.40
C LYS A 169 -14.95 -9.82 3.59
N VAL A 170 -14.60 -11.05 3.26
CA VAL A 170 -15.44 -12.24 3.35
C VAL A 170 -14.68 -13.34 4.07
N THR A 171 -15.34 -14.03 5.00
CA THR A 171 -14.82 -15.25 5.62
C THR A 171 -15.61 -16.44 5.09
N MET A 172 -14.93 -17.36 4.43
CA MET A 172 -15.50 -18.56 3.85
C MET A 172 -15.86 -19.58 4.96
N PRO A 173 -16.79 -20.52 4.71
CA PRO A 173 -17.18 -21.54 5.71
C PRO A 173 -16.03 -22.42 6.20
N ASN A 174 -14.99 -22.60 5.39
CA ASN A 174 -13.78 -23.35 5.75
C ASN A 174 -12.78 -22.54 6.60
N GLY A 175 -13.05 -21.25 6.83
CA GLY A 175 -12.23 -20.32 7.61
C GLY A 175 -11.25 -19.49 6.79
N GLU A 176 -11.19 -19.63 5.46
CA GLU A 176 -10.37 -18.75 4.60
C GLU A 176 -10.96 -17.33 4.59
N VAL A 177 -10.10 -16.33 4.67
CA VAL A 177 -10.44 -14.91 4.63
C VAL A 177 -9.97 -14.33 3.31
N TYR A 178 -10.88 -13.66 2.61
CA TYR A 178 -10.56 -12.87 1.42
C TYR A 178 -10.90 -11.42 1.70
N ALA A 179 -9.97 -10.50 1.42
CA ALA A 179 -10.20 -9.07 1.58
C ALA A 179 -9.61 -8.29 0.41
N ARG A 180 -10.28 -7.24 -0.07
CA ARG A 180 -9.74 -6.29 -1.05
C ARG A 180 -10.37 -4.91 -0.94
N PRO A 181 -9.74 -3.85 -1.48
CA PRO A 181 -10.40 -2.57 -1.63
C PRO A 181 -11.67 -2.69 -2.45
N ILE A 182 -12.69 -1.92 -2.07
CA ILE A 182 -13.90 -1.72 -2.87
C ILE A 182 -13.47 -1.28 -4.27
N GLN A 183 -14.04 -1.88 -5.32
CA GLN A 183 -13.70 -1.61 -6.71
C GLN A 183 -14.77 -0.76 -7.41
N ASP A 184 -16.03 -0.87 -7.00
CA ASP A 184 -17.15 -0.14 -7.58
C ASP A 184 -17.00 1.36 -7.35
N THR A 185 -17.09 2.12 -8.45
CA THR A 185 -16.87 3.57 -8.48
C THR A 185 -17.85 4.35 -7.61
N VAL A 186 -19.08 3.85 -7.44
CA VAL A 186 -20.11 4.50 -6.62
C VAL A 186 -19.86 4.19 -5.15
N LEU A 187 -19.56 2.93 -4.82
CA LEU A 187 -19.26 2.54 -3.44
C LEU A 187 -17.99 3.22 -2.90
N LYS A 188 -16.93 3.37 -3.72
CA LYS A 188 -15.70 4.11 -3.35
C LYS A 188 -15.94 5.55 -2.87
N LYS A 189 -17.08 6.17 -3.19
CA LYS A 189 -17.42 7.52 -2.71
C LYS A 189 -18.13 7.54 -1.36
N PHE A 190 -18.79 6.44 -1.00
CA PHE A 190 -19.46 6.32 0.30
C PHE A 190 -18.52 5.81 1.40
N PHE A 191 -17.50 5.05 1.01
CA PHE A 191 -16.51 4.50 1.91
C PHE A 191 -15.18 5.29 1.79
N PRO A 192 -14.40 5.38 2.88
CA PRO A 192 -13.12 6.06 2.81
C PRO A 192 -12.15 5.34 1.87
N LYS A 193 -11.05 6.01 1.52
CA LYS A 193 -9.95 5.36 0.81
C LYS A 193 -9.50 4.12 1.59
N PRO A 194 -9.20 3.02 0.88
CA PRO A 194 -8.67 1.81 1.51
C PRO A 194 -7.36 2.14 2.21
N GLN A 195 -7.38 2.02 3.54
CA GLN A 195 -6.20 2.07 4.39
C GLN A 195 -6.54 1.40 5.73
N GLY A 196 -5.59 0.69 6.32
CA GLY A 196 -5.70 0.24 7.71
C GLY A 196 -5.33 -1.21 7.91
N SER A 197 -5.94 -1.84 8.92
CA SER A 197 -5.50 -3.15 9.38
C SER A 197 -6.29 -4.29 8.76
N ILE A 198 -5.62 -5.11 7.95
CA ILE A 198 -6.17 -6.26 7.26
C ILE A 198 -5.65 -7.52 7.93
N PHE A 199 -6.57 -8.30 8.50
CA PHE A 199 -6.25 -9.52 9.25
C PHE A 199 -6.76 -10.76 8.53
N GLY A 200 -5.87 -11.73 8.38
CA GLY A 200 -6.21 -13.11 8.03
C GLY A 200 -6.87 -13.86 9.19
N GLY A 201 -7.03 -15.16 9.00
CA GLY A 201 -7.57 -16.17 9.89
C GLY A 201 -6.52 -17.23 10.21
N ASN A 202 -6.95 -18.49 10.30
CA ASN A 202 -6.06 -19.64 10.58
C ASN A 202 -5.95 -20.57 9.36
N LYS A 203 -6.26 -20.05 8.18
CA LYS A 203 -6.39 -20.76 6.92
C LYS A 203 -5.67 -19.97 5.85
N ASN A 204 -5.68 -20.51 4.64
CA ASN A 204 -4.96 -19.95 3.52
C ASN A 204 -5.72 -18.75 2.95
N ASP A 205 -5.28 -17.56 3.31
CA ASP A 205 -5.99 -16.32 3.05
C ASP A 205 -5.43 -15.57 1.85
N VAL A 206 -6.26 -14.69 1.29
CA VAL A 206 -5.88 -13.80 0.17
C VAL A 206 -6.30 -12.39 0.51
N LEU A 207 -5.32 -11.53 0.77
CA LEU A 207 -5.54 -10.18 1.26
C LEU A 207 -4.92 -9.19 0.27
N PHE A 208 -5.74 -8.28 -0.25
CA PHE A 208 -5.32 -7.17 -1.09
C PHE A 208 -5.49 -5.86 -0.30
N GLY A 209 -4.45 -5.03 -0.29
CA GLY A 209 -4.44 -3.67 0.23
C GLY A 209 -4.75 -2.66 -0.86
N GLY A 210 -4.66 -1.39 -0.49
CA GLY A 210 -5.06 -0.22 -1.27
C GLY A 210 -3.88 0.62 -1.77
N ASP A 211 -4.17 1.91 -1.97
CA ASP A 211 -3.16 2.92 -2.31
C ASP A 211 -2.71 3.70 -1.05
N GLY A 212 -2.97 3.16 0.14
CA GLY A 212 -2.68 3.80 1.41
C GLY A 212 -1.95 2.84 2.33
N ASN A 213 -1.31 3.38 3.35
CA ASN A 213 -0.49 2.59 4.28
C ASN A 213 -1.33 1.55 5.03
N ASP A 214 -1.10 0.29 4.70
CA ASP A 214 -1.82 -0.86 5.20
C ASP A 214 -0.98 -1.64 6.22
N TYR A 215 -1.68 -2.25 7.16
CA TYR A 215 -1.11 -3.17 8.12
C TYR A 215 -1.68 -4.56 7.89
N PHE A 216 -0.85 -5.48 7.40
CA PHE A 216 -1.21 -6.86 7.19
C PHE A 216 -0.77 -7.73 8.36
N ASN A 217 -1.68 -8.57 8.83
CA ASN A 217 -1.35 -9.66 9.72
C ASN A 217 -1.94 -10.95 9.16
N SER A 218 -1.08 -11.77 8.55
CA SER A 218 -1.48 -12.99 7.85
C SER A 218 -2.04 -14.04 8.81
N ARG A 219 -1.52 -14.06 10.05
CA ARG A 219 -1.79 -15.09 11.07
C ARG A 219 -1.44 -16.48 10.53
N GLY A 220 -2.28 -17.48 10.80
CA GLY A 220 -1.98 -18.86 10.49
C GLY A 220 -2.45 -19.24 9.11
N GLY A 221 -1.64 -19.97 8.35
CA GLY A 221 -1.99 -20.38 7.00
C GLY A 221 -0.78 -20.37 6.09
N ASP A 222 -0.96 -20.85 4.87
CA ASP A 222 -0.12 -20.41 3.75
C ASP A 222 -0.88 -19.25 3.11
N ASP A 223 -0.40 -18.01 3.20
CA ASP A 223 -1.16 -16.80 2.83
C ASP A 223 -0.59 -16.09 1.59
N ALA A 224 -1.44 -15.35 0.89
CA ALA A 224 -1.05 -14.47 -0.22
C ALA A 224 -1.46 -13.02 0.08
N LEU A 225 -0.50 -12.12 0.18
CA LEU A 225 -0.67 -10.71 0.49
C LEU A 225 -0.26 -9.86 -0.70
N PHE A 226 -1.08 -8.86 -1.03
CA PHE A 226 -0.82 -7.90 -2.09
C PHE A 226 -1.00 -6.51 -1.48
N GLY A 227 0.06 -5.76 -1.17
CA GLY A 227 -0.06 -4.48 -0.45
C GLY A 227 -0.68 -3.41 -1.31
N GLY A 228 -0.03 -3.10 -2.42
CA GLY A 228 -0.49 -2.05 -3.30
C GLY A 228 0.47 -0.88 -3.19
N ALA A 229 -0.05 0.34 -3.21
CA ALA A 229 0.79 1.51 -3.05
C ALA A 229 0.70 2.02 -1.62
N GLY A 230 1.79 2.61 -1.12
CA GLY A 230 1.83 3.18 0.23
C GLY A 230 2.81 2.42 1.10
N ASN A 231 3.14 2.96 2.26
CA ASN A 231 4.12 2.35 3.15
C ASN A 231 3.43 1.30 4.02
N ASP A 232 3.58 0.05 3.64
CA ASP A 232 2.86 -1.07 4.22
C ASP A 232 3.69 -1.78 5.29
N THR A 233 3.00 -2.47 6.19
CA THR A 233 3.62 -3.28 7.24
C THR A 233 3.04 -4.69 7.23
N TYR A 234 3.91 -5.66 6.97
CA TYR A 234 3.55 -7.06 6.87
C TYR A 234 4.03 -7.85 8.08
N ILE A 235 3.11 -8.48 8.80
CA ILE A 235 3.42 -9.37 9.92
C ILE A 235 2.95 -10.79 9.62
N SER A 236 3.88 -11.74 9.70
CA SER A 236 3.61 -13.16 9.43
C SER A 236 4.47 -14.09 10.30
N ASP A 237 3.87 -15.19 10.75
CA ASP A 237 4.54 -16.24 11.53
C ASP A 237 4.49 -17.63 10.88
N LYS A 238 3.89 -17.71 9.69
CA LYS A 238 3.80 -18.89 8.84
C LYS A 238 4.29 -18.58 7.43
N LYS A 239 3.96 -19.45 6.49
CA LYS A 239 4.34 -19.31 5.11
C LYS A 239 3.52 -18.21 4.45
N VAL A 240 4.19 -17.24 3.87
CA VAL A 240 3.51 -16.13 3.18
C VAL A 240 4.19 -15.83 1.85
N THR A 241 3.38 -15.51 0.85
CA THR A 241 3.80 -14.87 -0.39
C THR A 241 3.32 -13.44 -0.38
N ILE A 242 4.22 -12.49 -0.60
CA ILE A 242 3.93 -11.05 -0.60
C ILE A 242 4.34 -10.47 -1.94
N GLU A 243 3.44 -9.72 -2.56
CA GLU A 243 3.72 -8.90 -3.72
C GLU A 243 3.34 -7.44 -3.40
N ASP A 244 4.31 -6.53 -3.45
CA ASP A 244 4.08 -5.09 -3.34
C ASP A 244 4.40 -4.38 -4.67
N ILE A 245 3.87 -3.17 -4.89
CA ILE A 245 4.13 -2.38 -6.10
C ILE A 245 4.88 -1.06 -5.83
N SER A 246 4.77 -0.49 -4.63
CA SER A 246 5.49 0.72 -4.24
C SER A 246 5.24 1.11 -2.80
N GLY A 247 6.28 1.49 -2.07
CA GLY A 247 6.14 1.94 -0.70
C GLY A 247 7.45 1.81 0.02
N ASN A 248 7.65 2.50 1.15
CA ASN A 248 8.76 2.19 2.04
C ASN A 248 8.26 1.24 3.12
N ASP A 249 8.37 -0.05 2.83
CA ASP A 249 7.66 -1.11 3.50
C ASP A 249 8.45 -1.75 4.64
N VAL A 250 7.70 -2.45 5.48
CA VAL A 250 8.26 -3.18 6.62
C VAL A 250 7.77 -4.61 6.61
N TYR A 251 8.71 -5.55 6.46
CA TYR A 251 8.43 -6.97 6.45
C TYR A 251 8.91 -7.61 7.75
N VAL A 252 8.00 -8.09 8.59
CA VAL A 252 8.32 -8.79 9.85
C VAL A 252 7.86 -10.24 9.75
N ASN A 253 8.81 -11.16 9.65
CA ASN A 253 8.50 -12.57 9.42
C ASN A 253 9.27 -13.52 10.35
N THR A 254 8.61 -14.58 10.80
CA THR A 254 9.23 -15.70 11.54
C THR A 254 9.07 -17.07 10.87
N GLY A 255 8.42 -17.12 9.70
CA GLY A 255 8.08 -18.34 8.96
C GLY A 255 8.85 -18.49 7.63
N ASP A 256 8.26 -19.23 6.68
CA ASP A 256 8.68 -19.22 5.28
C ASP A 256 8.16 -17.95 4.62
N ILE A 257 8.95 -17.33 3.75
CA ILE A 257 8.53 -16.10 3.08
C ILE A 257 9.10 -15.99 1.67
N ASP A 258 8.24 -15.57 0.75
CA ASP A 258 8.58 -15.21 -0.62
C ASP A 258 8.07 -13.79 -0.88
N ILE A 259 8.97 -12.84 -1.11
CA ILE A 259 8.66 -11.42 -1.28
C ILE A 259 9.06 -11.00 -2.69
N LEU A 260 8.15 -10.28 -3.33
CA LEU A 260 8.38 -9.55 -4.56
C LEU A 260 8.00 -8.08 -4.32
N ASP A 261 9.00 -7.26 -4.04
CA ASP A 261 8.84 -5.80 -3.93
C ASP A 261 9.28 -5.13 -5.22
N LYS A 262 8.65 -4.01 -5.59
CA LYS A 262 8.95 -3.30 -6.83
C LYS A 262 9.76 -2.03 -6.62
N GLN A 263 9.46 -1.26 -5.58
CA GLN A 263 10.02 0.07 -5.38
C GLN A 263 9.84 0.47 -3.93
N GLY A 264 10.89 0.98 -3.30
CA GLY A 264 10.78 1.42 -1.92
C GLY A 264 12.13 1.72 -1.32
N ASP A 265 12.18 2.28 -0.12
CA ASP A 265 13.35 2.08 0.75
C ASP A 265 12.90 1.17 1.89
N ASP A 266 13.17 -0.13 1.76
CA ASP A 266 12.45 -1.16 2.49
C ASP A 266 13.22 -1.73 3.67
N ARG A 267 12.47 -2.28 4.63
CA ARG A 267 13.01 -2.84 5.86
C ARG A 267 12.53 -4.28 6.05
N TYR A 268 13.45 -5.21 5.84
CA TYR A 268 13.20 -6.64 6.01
C TYR A 268 13.69 -7.09 7.38
N HIS A 269 12.79 -7.41 8.28
CA HIS A 269 13.05 -8.00 9.60
C HIS A 269 12.71 -9.49 9.59
N ILE A 270 13.69 -10.30 9.20
CA ILE A 270 13.52 -11.75 9.03
C ILE A 270 14.11 -12.48 10.24
N ASN A 271 13.24 -13.00 11.10
CA ASN A 271 13.60 -13.81 12.25
C ASN A 271 13.23 -15.27 12.01
N SER A 272 13.98 -15.91 11.11
CA SER A 272 13.68 -17.27 10.65
C SER A 272 14.54 -18.28 11.41
N TYR A 273 13.93 -19.28 12.05
CA TYR A 273 14.68 -20.32 12.76
C TYR A 273 14.99 -21.52 11.85
N LEU A 274 16.28 -21.84 11.67
CA LEU A 274 16.95 -23.05 11.15
C LEU A 274 16.41 -23.85 9.92
N LYS A 275 15.11 -23.80 9.58
CA LYS A 275 14.47 -24.57 8.49
C LYS A 275 13.67 -23.73 7.52
N ASN A 276 13.43 -22.45 7.82
CA ASN A 276 12.57 -21.66 6.95
C ASN A 276 13.28 -21.31 5.64
N LYS A 277 12.49 -21.24 4.57
CA LYS A 277 12.91 -20.77 3.26
C LYS A 277 12.52 -19.30 3.11
N VAL A 278 13.53 -18.47 2.86
CA VAL A 278 13.37 -17.03 2.64
C VAL A 278 13.85 -16.71 1.22
N SER A 279 12.98 -16.06 0.46
CA SER A 279 13.22 -15.57 -0.89
C SER A 279 12.76 -14.12 -0.94
N ILE A 280 13.64 -13.20 -1.28
CA ILE A 280 13.35 -11.78 -1.39
C ILE A 280 13.85 -11.32 -2.75
N VAL A 281 12.95 -10.74 -3.54
CA VAL A 281 13.28 -10.07 -4.79
C VAL A 281 12.81 -8.63 -4.68
N ASP A 282 13.78 -7.72 -4.62
CA ASP A 282 13.60 -6.29 -4.56
C ASP A 282 14.08 -5.66 -5.88
N TYR A 283 13.27 -4.78 -6.46
CA TYR A 283 13.58 -4.16 -7.75
C TYR A 283 14.26 -2.79 -7.63
N GLY A 284 14.28 -2.17 -6.45
CA GLY A 284 15.06 -0.97 -6.25
C GLY A 284 14.66 -0.18 -5.02
N GLY A 285 15.68 0.41 -4.43
CA GLY A 285 15.55 1.09 -3.15
C GLY A 285 16.89 1.30 -2.50
N PHE A 286 16.90 1.92 -1.33
CA PHE A 286 17.96 1.73 -0.35
C PHE A 286 17.45 0.80 0.75
N ASP A 287 17.77 -0.48 0.63
CA ASP A 287 17.06 -1.52 1.39
C ASP A 287 17.87 -2.10 2.54
N ASN A 288 17.21 -2.39 3.66
CA ASN A 288 17.84 -2.89 4.86
C ASN A 288 17.35 -4.30 5.20
N TYR A 289 18.23 -5.28 5.00
CA TYR A 289 17.96 -6.69 5.25
C TYR A 289 18.46 -7.12 6.63
N ASN A 290 17.60 -7.04 7.64
CA ASN A 290 17.86 -7.46 9.01
C ASN A 290 17.53 -8.94 9.22
N ILE A 291 18.57 -9.76 9.22
CA ILE A 291 18.48 -11.22 9.26
C ILE A 291 18.91 -11.76 10.63
N ASN A 292 18.02 -12.52 11.27
CA ASN A 292 18.27 -13.21 12.54
C ASN A 292 17.96 -14.72 12.41
N GLY A 293 18.91 -15.58 12.78
CA GLY A 293 18.72 -17.03 12.95
C GLY A 293 18.57 -17.89 11.68
N ALA A 294 18.45 -17.27 10.51
CA ALA A 294 18.13 -17.95 9.27
C ALA A 294 19.36 -18.61 8.62
N ARG A 295 19.16 -19.78 7.98
CA ARG A 295 20.25 -20.58 7.39
C ARG A 295 20.29 -20.62 5.87
N ASN A 296 19.18 -20.34 5.19
CA ASN A 296 19.08 -20.38 3.73
C ASN A 296 18.21 -19.22 3.25
N ILE A 297 18.86 -18.09 2.98
CA ILE A 297 18.18 -16.89 2.49
C ILE A 297 18.69 -16.59 1.09
N ASN A 298 17.77 -16.29 0.18
CA ASN A 298 18.08 -15.73 -1.11
C ASN A 298 17.56 -14.29 -1.15
N ILE A 299 18.47 -13.35 -1.40
CA ILE A 299 18.17 -11.93 -1.62
C ILE A 299 18.56 -11.63 -3.05
N ARG A 300 17.67 -11.02 -3.81
CA ARG A 300 17.97 -10.43 -5.11
C ARG A 300 17.55 -8.98 -5.07
N ASP A 301 18.54 -8.11 -4.94
CA ASP A 301 18.35 -6.67 -4.94
C ASP A 301 18.83 -6.13 -6.28
N ILE A 302 17.92 -5.65 -7.12
CA ILE A 302 18.24 -5.18 -8.47
C ILE A 302 18.84 -3.76 -8.43
N GLY A 303 18.50 -2.97 -7.41
CA GLY A 303 19.07 -1.63 -7.21
C GLY A 303 20.51 -1.68 -6.70
N GLY A 304 20.86 -2.74 -5.98
CA GLY A 304 22.17 -2.98 -5.38
C GLY A 304 22.53 -1.99 -4.27
N LYS A 305 21.57 -1.22 -3.76
CA LYS A 305 21.80 -0.19 -2.74
C LYS A 305 21.19 -0.63 -1.41
N GLY A 306 21.78 -0.18 -0.31
CA GLY A 306 21.32 -0.58 1.02
C GLY A 306 22.37 -1.38 1.77
N ALA A 307 21.92 -2.26 2.65
CA ALA A 307 22.77 -3.05 3.50
C ALA A 307 22.11 -4.35 3.98
N VAL A 308 22.95 -5.37 4.16
CA VAL A 308 22.56 -6.63 4.82
C VAL A 308 23.14 -6.67 6.22
N TYR A 309 22.31 -7.01 7.20
CA TYR A 309 22.67 -7.19 8.60
C TYR A 309 22.42 -8.65 8.99
N TRP A 310 23.50 -9.34 9.38
CA TRP A 310 23.43 -10.71 9.87
C TRP A 310 24.41 -10.86 11.03
N ASP A 311 23.91 -10.72 12.26
CA ASP A 311 24.72 -10.54 13.47
C ASP A 311 25.71 -9.35 13.38
N GLY A 312 25.30 -8.29 12.66
CA GLY A 312 26.12 -7.13 12.33
C GLY A 312 26.07 -6.82 10.83
N LYS A 313 26.44 -5.59 10.45
CA LYS A 313 26.46 -5.16 9.05
C LYS A 313 27.50 -5.97 8.26
N LEU A 314 27.10 -6.54 7.12
CA LEU A 314 28.03 -7.13 6.17
C LEU A 314 28.76 -6.00 5.44
N THR A 315 30.08 -6.02 5.49
CA THR A 315 30.95 -5.01 4.86
C THR A 315 31.87 -5.60 3.80
N GLY A 316 31.93 -6.94 3.69
CA GLY A 316 32.82 -7.65 2.79
C GLY A 316 34.11 -8.10 3.47
N GLY A 317 35.18 -8.31 2.69
CA GLY A 317 36.40 -8.94 3.17
C GLY A 317 37.52 -9.05 2.14
N THR A 318 38.66 -9.59 2.58
CA THR A 318 39.88 -9.69 1.76
C THR A 318 40.11 -11.12 1.28
N TRP A 319 40.57 -11.28 0.04
CA TRP A 319 40.83 -12.57 -0.58
C TRP A 319 41.87 -13.39 0.20
N ASN A 320 41.53 -14.63 0.51
CA ASN A 320 42.44 -15.62 1.08
C ASN A 320 42.70 -16.73 0.04
N LYS A 321 43.96 -16.86 -0.40
CA LYS A 321 44.32 -17.83 -1.44
C LYS A 321 44.17 -19.28 -1.00
N ASP A 322 44.39 -19.56 0.28
CA ASP A 322 44.47 -20.93 0.80
C ASP A 322 43.06 -21.51 0.95
N GLU A 323 42.12 -20.70 1.46
CA GLU A 323 40.72 -21.08 1.59
C GLU A 323 39.89 -20.82 0.32
N LYS A 324 40.40 -20.02 -0.62
CA LYS A 324 39.73 -19.60 -1.86
C LYS A 324 38.37 -18.91 -1.61
N VAL A 325 38.35 -18.03 -0.62
CA VAL A 325 37.21 -17.20 -0.20
C VAL A 325 37.73 -15.84 0.26
N TYR A 326 36.85 -14.84 0.33
CA TYR A 326 37.16 -13.61 1.04
C TYR A 326 36.82 -13.78 2.53
N ILE A 327 37.70 -13.34 3.41
CA ILE A 327 37.52 -13.40 4.86
C ILE A 327 37.14 -12.01 5.35
N GLY A 328 36.01 -11.93 6.05
CA GLY A 328 35.54 -10.68 6.64
C GLY A 328 36.41 -10.21 7.81
N ASN A 329 36.27 -8.93 8.17
CA ASN A 329 37.03 -8.31 9.25
C ASN A 329 36.81 -8.95 10.63
N ASP A 330 35.70 -9.66 10.81
CA ASP A 330 35.39 -10.43 12.03
C ASP A 330 36.11 -11.80 12.08
N ASN A 331 36.87 -12.17 11.04
CA ASN A 331 37.53 -13.46 10.82
C ASN A 331 36.59 -14.68 10.87
N TRP A 332 35.29 -14.47 10.90
CA TRP A 332 34.26 -15.51 11.02
C TRP A 332 33.39 -15.59 9.78
N THR A 333 33.10 -14.45 9.16
CA THR A 333 32.29 -14.34 7.97
C THR A 333 33.13 -14.65 6.74
N LYS A 334 32.67 -15.58 5.91
CA LYS A 334 33.32 -15.93 4.64
C LYS A 334 32.43 -15.53 3.48
N TYR A 335 33.03 -14.97 2.44
CA TYR A 335 32.32 -14.58 1.22
C TYR A 335 32.88 -15.32 0.02
N LYS A 336 32.01 -15.80 -0.85
CA LYS A 336 32.40 -16.56 -2.04
C LYS A 336 31.48 -16.23 -3.21
N ILE A 337 32.06 -15.83 -4.34
CA ILE A 337 31.30 -15.65 -5.58
C ILE A 337 31.16 -17.00 -6.28
N VAL A 338 29.94 -17.40 -6.61
CA VAL A 338 29.62 -18.64 -7.33
C VAL A 338 28.60 -18.31 -8.41
N ASN A 339 28.96 -18.49 -9.69
CA ASN A 339 28.08 -18.23 -10.84
C ASN A 339 27.50 -16.79 -10.91
N GLY A 340 28.21 -15.80 -10.38
CA GLY A 340 27.74 -14.40 -10.33
C GLY A 340 26.93 -14.05 -9.09
N ASP A 341 26.64 -15.02 -8.21
CA ASP A 341 25.99 -14.78 -6.92
C ASP A 341 27.02 -14.74 -5.80
N LEU A 342 26.77 -13.90 -4.79
CA LEU A 342 27.59 -13.83 -3.58
C LEU A 342 27.01 -14.72 -2.48
N GLN A 343 27.75 -15.75 -2.10
CA GLN A 343 27.46 -16.58 -0.94
C GLN A 343 28.18 -16.04 0.29
N VAL A 344 27.43 -15.67 1.32
CA VAL A 344 27.93 -15.26 2.63
C VAL A 344 27.70 -16.40 3.61
N ILE A 345 28.76 -16.88 4.24
CA ILE A 345 28.77 -18.10 5.05
C ILE A 345 29.22 -17.74 6.47
N LYS A 346 28.41 -18.09 7.46
CA LYS A 346 28.73 -18.01 8.89
C LYS A 346 28.35 -19.32 9.57
N GLY A 347 29.33 -20.06 10.09
CA GLY A 347 29.10 -21.38 10.69
C GLY A 347 28.40 -22.34 9.72
N ASN A 348 27.14 -22.67 10.00
CA ASN A 348 26.30 -23.53 9.15
C ASN A 348 25.14 -22.82 8.45
N GLY A 349 25.10 -21.49 8.52
CA GLY A 349 24.16 -20.67 7.77
C GLY A 349 24.79 -20.12 6.48
N MET A 350 23.92 -19.80 5.53
CA MET A 350 24.29 -19.17 4.27
C MET A 350 23.21 -18.16 3.84
N ILE A 351 23.67 -16.97 3.44
CA ILE A 351 22.88 -16.00 2.67
C ILE A 351 23.44 -16.00 1.25
N THR A 352 22.57 -16.08 0.26
CA THR A 352 22.92 -15.91 -1.16
C THR A 352 22.36 -14.59 -1.64
N ILE A 353 23.24 -13.68 -2.06
CA ILE A 353 22.89 -12.42 -2.71
C ILE A 353 23.03 -12.64 -4.21
N GLN A 354 21.91 -12.73 -4.89
CA GLN A 354 21.82 -13.09 -6.30
C GLN A 354 22.14 -11.90 -7.19
N GLY A 355 22.96 -12.12 -8.22
CA GLY A 355 23.36 -11.07 -9.17
C GLY A 355 24.27 -10.00 -8.58
N TYR A 356 24.93 -10.27 -7.44
CA TYR A 356 25.86 -9.35 -6.79
C TYR A 356 26.95 -8.83 -7.76
N ASN A 357 27.08 -7.52 -7.84
CA ASN A 357 28.09 -6.83 -8.61
C ASN A 357 29.21 -6.27 -7.72
N LYS A 358 30.37 -6.94 -7.75
CA LYS A 358 31.59 -6.54 -7.03
C LYS A 358 31.99 -5.09 -7.34
N ASN A 359 31.90 -4.66 -8.60
CA ASN A 359 32.39 -3.34 -9.03
C ASN A 359 31.53 -2.18 -8.51
N ASN A 360 30.26 -2.46 -8.22
CA ASN A 360 29.32 -1.49 -7.68
C ASN A 360 29.30 -1.49 -6.15
N ASN A 361 30.00 -2.43 -5.50
CA ASN A 361 29.90 -2.70 -4.07
C ASN A 361 28.44 -2.89 -3.64
N ASP A 362 27.69 -3.72 -4.36
CA ASP A 362 26.27 -3.92 -4.10
C ASP A 362 26.02 -4.20 -2.60
N LEU A 363 24.99 -3.55 -2.05
CA LEU A 363 24.60 -3.61 -0.64
C LEU A 363 25.69 -3.14 0.33
N GLY A 364 26.64 -2.33 -0.15
CA GLY A 364 27.76 -1.82 0.65
C GLY A 364 28.78 -2.90 1.02
N ILE A 365 28.82 -4.00 0.27
CA ILE A 365 29.74 -5.11 0.51
C ILE A 365 30.92 -4.98 -0.44
N THR A 366 32.12 -4.84 0.11
CA THR A 366 33.36 -4.67 -0.66
C THR A 366 34.26 -5.89 -0.52
N LEU A 367 34.54 -6.56 -1.63
CA LEU A 367 35.45 -7.70 -1.69
C LEU A 367 36.77 -7.24 -2.29
N LEU A 368 37.88 -7.41 -1.57
CA LEU A 368 39.20 -6.96 -1.99
C LEU A 368 40.03 -8.14 -2.47
N ASP A 369 40.46 -8.10 -3.72
CA ASP A 369 41.41 -9.06 -4.27
C ASP A 369 42.82 -8.80 -3.73
N GLN A 370 43.73 -9.75 -3.98
CA GLN A 370 45.10 -9.62 -3.53
C GLN A 370 45.77 -8.39 -4.18
N GLY A 371 46.27 -7.48 -3.34
CA GLY A 371 46.91 -6.24 -3.78
C GLY A 371 45.94 -5.08 -4.07
N GLU A 372 44.62 -5.28 -3.95
CA GLU A 372 43.67 -4.16 -4.00
C GLU A 372 43.74 -3.34 -2.71
N ILE A 373 43.65 -2.02 -2.86
CA ILE A 373 43.60 -1.06 -1.77
C ILE A 373 42.20 -0.46 -1.74
N SER A 374 41.60 -0.40 -0.55
CA SER A 374 40.38 0.37 -0.31
C SER A 374 40.66 1.57 0.57
N ILE A 375 39.99 2.67 0.28
CA ILE A 375 40.01 3.88 1.11
C ILE A 375 38.60 4.03 1.65
N THR A 376 38.48 4.08 2.98
CA THR A 376 37.21 4.32 3.65
C THR A 376 37.32 5.65 4.40
N ILE A 377 36.31 6.50 4.25
CA ILE A 377 36.15 7.72 5.04
C ILE A 377 34.99 7.45 5.98
N SER A 378 35.23 7.57 7.29
CA SER A 378 34.18 7.47 8.29
C SER A 378 33.95 8.84 8.94
N ASP A 379 32.71 9.33 8.88
CA ASP A 379 32.29 10.55 9.54
C ASP A 379 32.25 10.34 11.07
N ASN A 380 32.61 11.37 11.85
CA ASN A 380 32.22 11.47 13.25
C ASN A 380 30.96 12.32 13.38
N GLU A 381 29.97 11.85 14.14
CA GLU A 381 28.80 12.65 14.48
C GLU A 381 29.16 13.71 15.54
N LYS A 382 28.77 14.97 15.28
CA LYS A 382 28.87 16.08 16.24
C LYS A 382 27.51 16.78 16.32
N ALA A 383 26.90 16.79 17.51
CA ALA A 383 25.67 17.56 17.75
C ALA A 383 26.01 19.06 17.88
N GLU A 384 25.19 19.91 17.27
CA GLU A 384 25.34 21.37 17.34
C GLU A 384 25.24 21.86 18.79
N GLY A 385 26.31 22.48 19.28
CA GLY A 385 26.28 23.36 20.44
C GLY A 385 26.60 24.78 19.97
N ASP A 386 25.81 25.74 20.42
CA ASP A 386 26.01 27.17 20.16
C ASP A 386 27.37 27.63 20.69
N ASN A 387 28.41 27.59 19.84
CA ASN A 387 29.54 28.55 19.79
C ASN A 387 30.68 28.03 18.90
N GLY A 388 31.03 28.81 17.87
CA GLY A 388 32.40 28.98 17.34
C GLY A 388 33.06 27.79 16.63
N GLU A 389 33.23 27.93 15.31
CA GLU A 389 33.93 27.02 14.37
C GLU A 389 33.42 25.57 14.34
N GLN A 390 32.56 25.33 13.36
CA GLN A 390 32.01 24.02 13.01
C GLN A 390 33.03 23.22 12.18
N SER A 391 34.00 22.58 12.84
CA SER A 391 34.81 21.53 12.21
C SER A 391 34.33 20.14 12.63
N MET A 392 34.29 19.23 11.66
CA MET A 392 34.04 17.79 11.81
C MET A 392 35.33 17.05 11.47
N ASN A 393 35.78 16.19 12.37
CA ASN A 393 36.93 15.33 12.11
C ASN A 393 36.43 14.03 11.48
N PHE A 394 36.95 13.67 10.32
CA PHE A 394 36.75 12.36 9.72
C PHE A 394 38.03 11.55 9.80
N ASP A 395 37.89 10.23 9.93
CA ASP A 395 39.03 9.31 9.84
C ASP A 395 39.08 8.74 8.43
N ILE A 396 40.24 8.86 7.78
CA ILE A 396 40.52 8.16 6.53
C ILE A 396 41.32 6.92 6.86
N LYS A 397 40.75 5.75 6.54
CA LYS A 397 41.42 4.46 6.70
C LYS A 397 41.72 3.86 5.33
N VAL A 398 42.99 3.52 5.11
CA VAL A 398 43.41 2.72 3.96
C VAL A 398 43.51 1.26 4.40
N ASN A 399 42.71 0.38 3.81
CA ASN A 399 42.78 -1.07 4.06
C ASN A 399 43.31 -1.78 2.81
N GLY A 400 44.28 -2.67 3.01
CA GLY A 400 45.03 -3.33 1.94
C GLY A 400 46.54 -3.22 2.18
N GLU A 401 47.33 -3.87 1.33
CA GLU A 401 48.79 -3.78 1.39
C GLU A 401 49.27 -2.96 0.19
N ILE A 402 49.88 -1.80 0.44
CA ILE A 402 50.51 -1.00 -0.63
C ILE A 402 51.89 -1.62 -0.88
N PRO A 403 52.15 -2.20 -2.07
CA PRO A 403 53.43 -2.81 -2.38
C PRO A 403 54.58 -1.81 -2.22
N LYS A 404 55.77 -2.33 -1.87
CA LYS A 404 56.98 -1.50 -1.79
C LYS A 404 57.27 -0.89 -3.16
N GLY A 405 57.32 0.44 -3.24
CA GLY A 405 57.51 1.19 -4.49
C GLY A 405 56.23 1.84 -5.01
N GLU A 406 55.06 1.44 -4.50
CA GLU A 406 53.77 2.02 -4.85
C GLU A 406 53.28 3.01 -3.77
N TYR A 407 52.39 3.90 -4.19
CA TYR A 407 51.80 4.93 -3.34
C TYR A 407 50.42 5.34 -3.86
N ALA A 408 49.57 5.82 -2.96
CA ALA A 408 48.32 6.49 -3.27
C ALA A 408 48.42 7.97 -2.86
N ILE A 409 47.87 8.86 -3.66
CA ILE A 409 47.70 10.28 -3.30
C ILE A 409 46.22 10.52 -3.05
N ILE A 410 45.90 11.02 -1.86
CA ILE A 410 44.55 11.47 -1.51
C ILE A 410 44.57 13.00 -1.55
N ASN A 411 43.79 13.60 -2.42
CA ASN A 411 43.62 15.05 -2.46
C ASN A 411 42.41 15.47 -1.61
N ILE A 412 42.61 16.34 -0.63
CA ILE A 412 41.56 16.89 0.22
C ILE A 412 41.68 18.42 0.18
N ASN A 413 40.69 19.09 -0.41
CA ASN A 413 40.67 20.55 -0.54
C ASN A 413 41.94 21.15 -1.17
N GLY A 414 42.58 20.43 -2.10
CA GLY A 414 43.80 20.87 -2.77
C GLY A 414 45.10 20.45 -2.10
N GLU A 415 45.06 19.92 -0.88
CA GLU A 415 46.22 19.34 -0.19
C GLU A 415 46.36 17.86 -0.54
N GLU A 416 47.58 17.42 -0.88
CA GLU A 416 47.89 16.05 -1.28
C GLU A 416 48.51 15.25 -0.13
N TYR A 417 47.87 14.14 0.23
CA TYR A 417 48.33 13.21 1.26
C TYR A 417 48.84 11.93 0.59
N LEU A 418 50.14 11.69 0.68
CA LEU A 418 50.77 10.49 0.14
C LEU A 418 50.74 9.35 1.16
N ILE A 419 50.28 8.18 0.72
CA ILE A 419 50.20 6.96 1.53
C ILE A 419 50.93 5.85 0.79
N GLY A 420 51.94 5.25 1.41
CA GLY A 420 52.78 4.22 0.81
C GLY A 420 54.28 4.51 0.95
N ASN A 421 55.11 3.75 0.25
CA ASN A 421 56.56 3.94 0.23
C ASN A 421 57.04 4.02 -1.23
N PRO A 422 56.94 5.22 -1.85
CA PRO A 422 57.31 5.43 -3.24
C PRO A 422 58.79 5.10 -3.44
N SER A 423 59.11 4.38 -4.52
CA SER A 423 60.51 4.19 -4.90
C SER A 423 61.13 5.53 -5.30
N THR A 424 62.41 5.74 -4.99
CA THR A 424 63.16 6.98 -5.29
C THR A 424 63.23 7.36 -6.77
N GLU A 425 62.75 6.50 -7.68
CA GLU A 425 62.66 6.76 -9.12
C GLU A 425 61.33 7.41 -9.56
N ASN A 426 60.31 7.49 -8.69
CA ASN A 426 58.95 7.95 -9.02
C ASN A 426 58.43 9.08 -8.10
N ILE A 427 59.30 9.96 -7.60
CA ILE A 427 58.88 11.18 -6.87
C ILE A 427 59.10 12.41 -7.75
#